data_AF-A0A1B6JKX1-F1
#
_entry.id   AF-A0A1B6JKX1-F1
#
_cell.length_a   1.000
_cell.length_b   1.000
_cell.length_c   1.000
_cell.angle_alpha   90.00
_cell.angle_beta   90.00
_cell.angle_gamma   90.00
#
_symmetry.space_group_name_H-M   'P 1'
#
loop_
_entity.id
_entity.type
_entity.pdbx_description
1 polymer ?
#
loop_
_entity_poly.entity_id
_entity_poly.type
_entity_poly.pdbx_seq_one_letter_code
_entity_poly.pdbx_strand_id
1 'polypeptide(L)'
;NLSVLIYSGLERAENLLSAKLVLPVHARYHAPSEDGGYRPITVGTPELFLRCAGNLQCPELASLTLPCYTCSEELCTWTQIPYKTNAENLNMLVPVGNMQHYYLVTFLTFTITTGGAVYILLVMVNSAANIYDSG
;
A
#
# COMPACT_ATOMS: atom_id res chain seq x y z
N ASN A 1 4.63 12.83 -7.90
CA ASN A 1 3.50 12.77 -6.94
C ASN A 1 2.68 11.54 -7.23
N LEU A 2 2.57 10.64 -6.25
CA LEU A 2 1.67 9.50 -6.31
C LEU A 2 0.30 9.96 -5.79
N SER A 3 -0.77 9.72 -6.54
CA SER A 3 -2.15 10.00 -6.14
C SER A 3 -3.00 8.74 -6.26
N VAL A 4 -4.02 8.63 -5.42
CA VAL A 4 -4.99 7.54 -5.43
C VAL A 4 -6.38 8.15 -5.54
N LEU A 5 -7.18 7.67 -6.49
CA LEU A 5 -8.54 8.13 -6.72
C LEU A 5 -9.52 7.20 -6.01
N ILE A 6 -10.45 7.77 -5.25
CA ILE A 6 -11.51 7.05 -4.55
C ILE A 6 -12.85 7.62 -5.01
N TYR A 7 -13.77 6.73 -5.33
CA TYR A 7 -15.06 7.09 -5.90
C TYR A 7 -16.17 6.69 -4.93
N SER A 8 -17.18 7.54 -4.79
CA SER A 8 -18.40 7.23 -4.06
C SER A 8 -19.58 7.95 -4.72
N GLY A 9 -20.74 7.29 -4.71
CA GLY A 9 -22.01 7.97 -4.98
C GLY A 9 -22.38 8.88 -3.80
N LEU A 10 -23.21 9.89 -4.09
CA LEU A 10 -23.86 10.71 -3.06
C LEU A 10 -25.22 10.11 -2.74
N GLU A 11 -25.47 9.87 -1.45
CA GLU A 11 -26.77 9.47 -0.92
C GLU A 11 -27.51 10.69 -0.40
N ARG A 12 -28.77 10.84 -0.80
CA ARG A 12 -29.65 11.92 -0.32
C ARG A 12 -30.42 11.45 0.90
N ALA A 13 -30.18 12.11 2.03
CA ALA A 13 -31.00 12.03 3.23
C ALA A 13 -31.69 13.37 3.43
N GLU A 14 -32.97 13.46 3.09
CA GLU A 14 -33.76 14.70 3.10
C GLU A 14 -33.10 15.82 2.27
N ASN A 15 -32.58 16.85 2.94
CA ASN A 15 -31.91 18.01 2.32
C ASN A 15 -30.37 17.90 2.34
N LEU A 16 -29.82 16.77 2.75
CA LEU A 16 -28.38 16.53 2.83
C LEU A 16 -27.94 15.51 1.78
N LEU A 17 -26.85 15.82 1.10
CA LEU A 17 -26.11 14.86 0.27
C LEU A 17 -24.89 14.40 1.07
N SER A 18 -24.74 13.09 1.24
CA SER A 18 -23.66 12.50 2.02
C SER A 18 -22.99 11.37 1.26
N ALA A 19 -21.71 11.16 1.56
CA ALA A 19 -20.96 10.03 1.05
C ALA A 19 -20.00 9.56 2.14
N LYS A 20 -19.74 8.25 2.18
CA LYS A 20 -18.74 7.66 3.06
C LYS A 20 -17.62 7.08 2.21
N LEU A 21 -16.44 7.68 2.32
CA LEU A 21 -15.23 7.18 1.66
C LEU A 21 -14.29 6.58 2.70
N VAL A 22 -13.65 5.47 2.34
CA VAL A 22 -12.66 4.78 3.20
C VAL A 22 -11.41 4.54 2.36
N LEU A 23 -10.28 5.10 2.79
CA LEU A 23 -8.96 4.82 2.21
C LEU A 23 -8.21 3.85 3.13
N PRO A 24 -8.10 2.55 2.78
CA PRO A 24 -7.23 1.65 3.51
C PRO A 24 -5.77 1.99 3.21
N VAL A 25 -5.00 2.31 4.25
CA VAL A 25 -3.56 2.58 4.13
C VAL A 25 -2.80 1.42 4.74
N HIS A 26 -1.95 0.79 3.93
CA HIS A 26 -1.03 -0.25 4.38
C HIS A 26 0.39 0.10 3.95
N ALA A 27 1.25 0.37 4.93
CA ALA A 27 2.68 0.53 4.67
C ALA A 27 3.33 -0.84 4.47
N ARG A 28 4.08 -0.97 3.38
CA ARG A 28 5.04 -2.07 3.22
C ARG A 28 6.41 -1.63 3.72
N TYR A 29 7.23 -2.59 4.12
CA TYR A 29 8.62 -2.32 4.45
C TYR A 29 9.31 -1.58 3.29
N HIS A 30 9.85 -0.42 3.61
CA HIS A 30 10.64 0.35 2.65
C HIS A 30 12.03 -0.25 2.52
N ALA A 31 12.75 0.18 1.48
CA ALA A 31 14.16 -0.17 1.32
C ALA A 31 14.94 0.16 2.61
N PRO A 32 15.92 -0.67 2.98
CA PRO A 32 16.74 -0.44 4.16
C PRO A 32 17.53 0.86 4.05
N SER A 33 17.81 1.50 5.19
CA SER A 33 18.65 2.69 5.30
C SER A 33 19.93 2.40 6.08
N GLU A 34 20.92 3.30 6.00
CA GLU A 34 22.21 3.13 6.68
C GLU A 34 22.08 2.94 8.19
N ASP A 35 21.16 3.66 8.82
CA ASP A 35 20.89 3.68 10.26
C ASP A 35 19.69 2.79 10.66
N GLY A 36 18.90 2.32 9.69
CA GLY A 36 17.60 1.70 9.94
C GLY A 36 16.62 2.65 10.65
N GLY A 37 15.84 2.10 11.57
CA GLY A 37 14.87 2.84 12.39
C GLY A 37 13.52 3.03 11.69
N TYR A 38 12.99 4.26 11.75
CA TYR A 38 11.69 4.60 11.16
C TYR A 38 11.85 5.70 10.12
N ARG A 39 11.00 5.67 9.09
CA ARG A 39 10.87 6.73 8.09
C ARG A 39 9.45 7.31 8.12
N PRO A 40 9.31 8.65 8.22
CA PRO A 40 8.01 9.26 8.16
C PRO A 40 7.47 9.17 6.73
N ILE A 41 6.19 8.86 6.62
CA ILE A 41 5.42 9.10 5.41
C ILE A 41 4.21 9.97 5.77
N THR A 42 3.87 10.86 4.85
CA THR A 42 2.80 11.83 5.02
C THR A 42 1.79 11.63 3.90
N VAL A 43 0.53 11.42 4.28
CA VAL A 43 -0.61 11.44 3.36
C VAL A 43 -1.29 12.79 3.55
N GLY A 44 -1.27 13.60 2.50
CA GLY A 44 -1.88 14.92 2.49
C GLY A 44 -3.40 14.88 2.63
N THR A 45 -4.00 16.01 3.00
CA THR A 45 -5.46 16.17 2.92
C THR A 45 -5.96 15.93 1.49
N PRO A 46 -7.09 15.22 1.30
CA PRO A 46 -7.57 14.86 -0.02
C PRO A 46 -8.06 16.09 -0.81
N GLU A 47 -8.04 16.00 -2.13
CA GLU A 47 -8.77 16.93 -2.98
C GLU A 47 -10.13 16.34 -3.31
N LEU A 48 -11.19 17.15 -3.20
CA LEU A 48 -12.54 16.70 -3.47
C LEU A 48 -12.99 17.15 -4.85
N PHE A 49 -13.56 16.19 -5.58
CA PHE A 49 -14.05 16.37 -6.93
C PHE A 49 -15.49 15.87 -7.03
N LEU A 50 -16.33 16.62 -7.74
CA LEU A 50 -17.71 16.27 -8.00
C LEU A 50 -17.91 16.05 -9.51
N ARG A 51 -18.53 14.94 -9.88
CA ARG A 51 -19.02 14.70 -11.23
C ARG A 51 -20.53 14.86 -11.24
N CYS A 52 -21.03 15.80 -12.03
CA CYS A 52 -22.46 15.90 -12.30
C CYS A 52 -22.82 14.96 -13.47
N ALA A 53 -23.85 14.14 -13.27
CA ALA A 53 -24.41 13.28 -14.30
C ALA A 53 -25.83 13.75 -14.68
N GLY A 54 -26.19 13.59 -15.95
CA GLY A 54 -27.51 13.96 -16.46
C GLY A 54 -27.74 15.47 -16.49
N ASN A 55 -28.93 15.90 -16.05
CA ASN A 55 -29.39 17.29 -16.15
C ASN A 55 -28.99 18.16 -14.94
N LEU A 56 -28.09 17.68 -14.09
CA LEU A 56 -27.66 18.40 -12.89
C LEU A 56 -26.64 19.48 -13.26
N GLN A 57 -26.92 20.73 -12.89
CA GLN A 57 -25.97 21.82 -13.03
C GLN A 57 -24.87 21.71 -11.97
N CYS A 58 -23.64 21.52 -12.46
CA CYS A 58 -22.46 21.59 -11.63
C CYS A 58 -22.12 23.04 -11.29
N PRO A 59 -21.55 23.31 -10.10
CA PRO A 59 -20.97 24.60 -9.81
C PRO A 59 -19.94 25.00 -10.86
N GLU A 60 -19.92 26.28 -11.23
CA GLU A 60 -18.96 26.83 -12.20
C GLU A 60 -17.61 27.08 -11.52
N LEU A 61 -16.87 25.99 -11.27
CA LEU A 61 -15.57 25.97 -10.62
C LEU A 61 -14.52 25.31 -11.52
N ALA A 62 -13.26 25.33 -11.08
CA ALA A 62 -12.17 24.68 -11.79
C ALA A 62 -12.48 23.20 -12.06
N SER A 63 -12.34 22.80 -13.32
CA SER A 63 -12.64 21.45 -13.78
C SER A 63 -11.38 20.71 -14.22
N LEU A 64 -11.31 19.41 -13.92
CA LEU A 64 -10.24 18.51 -14.30
C LEU A 64 -10.80 17.26 -14.99
N THR A 65 -10.05 16.73 -15.96
CA THR A 65 -10.40 15.49 -16.64
C THR A 65 -9.75 14.30 -15.93
N LEU A 66 -10.55 13.39 -15.38
CA LEU A 66 -10.11 12.20 -14.63
C LEU A 66 -10.92 10.96 -15.04
N PRO A 67 -10.43 9.73 -14.79
CA PRO A 67 -11.19 8.51 -15.06
C PRO A 67 -12.57 8.54 -14.41
N CYS A 68 -13.58 8.11 -15.16
CA CYS A 68 -14.99 8.18 -14.75
C CYS A 68 -15.33 7.24 -13.59
N TYR A 69 -14.64 6.10 -13.50
CA TYR A 69 -14.82 5.03 -12.50
C TYR A 69 -13.49 4.31 -12.27
N THR A 70 -13.46 3.46 -11.24
CA THR A 70 -12.28 2.66 -10.87
C THR A 70 -11.85 1.77 -12.05
N CYS A 71 -10.56 1.82 -12.39
CA CYS A 71 -9.96 1.06 -13.49
C CYS A 71 -10.55 1.35 -14.88
N SER A 72 -11.17 2.52 -15.07
CA SER A 72 -11.66 2.98 -16.37
C SER A 72 -10.57 3.65 -17.21
N GLU A 73 -10.61 3.45 -18.53
CA GLU A 73 -9.92 4.32 -19.49
C GLU A 73 -10.79 5.51 -19.94
N GLU A 74 -12.11 5.42 -19.76
CA GLU A 74 -13.05 6.51 -20.05
C GLU A 74 -12.80 7.68 -19.11
N LEU A 75 -12.71 8.89 -19.69
CA LEU A 75 -12.42 10.13 -18.99
C LEU A 75 -13.66 11.01 -18.89
N CYS A 76 -13.86 11.60 -17.72
CA CYS A 76 -14.98 12.49 -17.41
C CYS A 76 -14.49 13.82 -16.88
N THR A 77 -15.30 14.85 -17.04
CA THR A 77 -15.06 16.16 -16.41
C THR A 77 -15.52 16.13 -14.96
N TRP A 78 -14.62 16.50 -14.06
CA TRP A 78 -14.85 16.60 -12.64
C TRP A 78 -14.62 18.03 -12.18
N THR A 79 -15.51 18.56 -11.34
CA THR A 79 -15.39 19.91 -10.77
C THR A 79 -14.74 19.82 -9.39
N GLN A 80 -13.64 20.54 -9.16
CA GLN A 80 -13.01 20.61 -7.85
C GLN A 80 -13.87 21.44 -6.91
N ILE A 81 -14.16 20.90 -5.72
CA ILE A 81 -15.00 21.57 -4.72
C ILE A 81 -14.18 21.96 -3.49
N PRO A 82 -14.27 23.21 -3.00
CA PRO A 82 -13.67 23.60 -1.75
C PRO A 82 -14.41 22.93 -0.60
N TYR A 83 -13.69 22.55 0.44
CA TYR A 83 -14.27 21.97 1.65
C TYR A 83 -13.55 22.49 2.89
N LYS A 84 -14.26 22.45 4.01
CA LYS A 84 -13.68 22.72 5.33
C LYS A 84 -13.39 21.39 5.99
N THR A 85 -12.19 21.25 6.53
CA THR A 85 -11.77 20.07 7.29
C THR A 85 -11.00 20.51 8.52
N ASN A 86 -11.17 19.77 9.60
CA ASN A 86 -10.34 19.88 10.80
C ASN A 86 -9.24 18.80 10.81
N ALA A 87 -9.19 17.95 9.78
CA ALA A 87 -8.19 16.90 9.67
C ALA A 87 -6.87 17.48 9.13
N GLU A 88 -5.79 17.22 9.86
CA GLU A 88 -4.41 17.49 9.41
C GLU A 88 -3.90 16.36 8.50
N ASN A 89 -2.71 16.55 7.93
CA ASN A 89 -2.04 15.49 7.17
C ASN A 89 -1.83 14.25 8.05
N LEU A 90 -2.11 13.07 7.50
CA LEU A 90 -1.87 11.82 8.18
C LEU A 90 -0.37 11.49 8.12
N ASN A 91 0.29 11.55 9.27
CA ASN A 91 1.69 11.20 9.42
C ASN A 91 1.82 9.82 10.06
N MET A 92 2.68 8.97 9.49
CA MET A 92 2.91 7.61 9.97
C MET A 92 4.39 7.27 9.88
N LEU A 93 4.88 6.50 10.83
CA LEU A 93 6.27 6.04 10.89
C LEU A 93 6.35 4.60 10.40
N VAL A 94 7.12 4.37 9.34
CA VAL A 94 7.31 3.05 8.73
C VAL A 94 8.69 2.51 9.10
N PRO A 95 8.80 1.30 9.67
CA PRO A 95 10.09 0.73 10.00
C PRO A 95 10.89 0.39 8.73
N VAL A 96 12.19 0.64 8.77
CA VAL A 96 13.16 0.31 7.72
C VAL A 96 14.28 -0.57 8.24
N GLY A 97 14.77 -1.47 7.38
CA GLY A 97 15.93 -2.30 7.71
C GLY A 97 17.21 -1.47 7.85
N ASN A 98 18.17 -1.97 8.62
CA ASN A 98 19.48 -1.34 8.78
C ASN A 98 20.50 -2.00 7.84
N MET A 99 21.12 -1.21 6.95
CA MET A 99 22.12 -1.68 5.98
C MET A 99 23.43 -2.14 6.63
N GLN A 100 23.82 -1.62 7.80
CA GLN A 100 25.02 -2.07 8.52
C GLN A 100 24.92 -3.55 8.93
N HIS A 101 23.71 -4.05 9.14
CA HIS A 101 23.47 -5.45 9.49
C HIS A 101 23.41 -6.38 8.27
N TYR A 102 23.42 -5.84 7.04
CA TYR A 102 23.19 -6.61 5.81
C TYR A 102 24.15 -7.78 5.66
N TYR A 103 25.46 -7.52 5.72
CA TYR A 103 26.47 -8.57 5.52
C TYR A 103 26.45 -9.62 6.62
N LEU A 104 26.28 -9.21 7.89
CA LEU A 104 26.20 -10.12 9.03
C LEU A 104 25.00 -11.06 8.91
N VAL A 105 23.80 -10.50 8.68
CA VAL A 105 22.56 -11.28 8.55
C VAL A 105 22.65 -12.22 7.35
N THR A 106 23.20 -11.75 6.23
CA THR A 106 23.36 -12.57 5.02
C THR A 106 24.31 -13.74 5.25
N PHE A 107 25.47 -13.50 5.85
CA PHE A 107 26.45 -14.54 6.12
C PHE A 107 25.90 -15.60 7.08
N LEU A 108 25.27 -15.19 8.18
CA LEU A 108 24.66 -16.12 9.14
C LEU A 108 23.53 -16.93 8.50
N THR A 109 22.64 -16.27 7.75
CA THR A 109 21.52 -16.94 7.08
C THR A 109 22.05 -17.96 6.08
N PHE A 110 23.05 -17.58 5.27
CA PHE A 110 23.64 -18.47 4.27
C PHE A 110 24.31 -19.69 4.91
N THR A 111 25.11 -19.50 5.95
CA THR A 111 25.82 -20.58 6.64
C THR A 111 24.86 -21.54 7.33
N ILE A 112 23.87 -21.02 8.07
CA ILE A 112 22.85 -21.84 8.75
C ILE A 112 21.99 -22.59 7.73
N THR A 113 21.53 -21.91 6.67
CA THR A 113 20.69 -22.54 5.64
C THR A 113 21.45 -23.65 4.92
N THR A 114 22.70 -23.39 4.52
CA THR A 114 23.52 -24.39 3.84
C THR A 114 23.86 -25.56 4.76
N GLY A 115 24.28 -25.28 6.01
CA GLY A 115 24.59 -26.30 6.99
C GLY A 115 23.38 -27.17 7.33
N GLY A 116 22.21 -26.55 7.52
CA GLY A 116 20.94 -27.25 7.74
C GLY A 116 20.54 -28.12 6.55
N ALA A 117 20.67 -27.60 5.32
CA ALA A 117 20.38 -28.37 4.12
C ALA A 117 21.30 -29.60 3.98
N VAL A 118 22.62 -29.42 4.18
CA VAL A 118 23.59 -30.52 4.16
C VAL A 118 23.28 -31.55 5.25
N TYR A 119 22.98 -31.10 6.47
CA TYR A 119 22.63 -32.00 7.57
C TYR A 119 21.39 -32.85 7.26
N ILE A 120 20.32 -32.22 6.77
CA ILE A 120 19.09 -32.92 6.38
C ILE A 120 19.38 -33.96 5.29
N LEU A 121 20.17 -33.61 4.27
CA LEU A 121 20.55 -34.54 3.21
C LEU A 121 21.38 -35.72 3.73
N LEU A 122 22.34 -35.47 4.64
CA LEU A 122 23.14 -36.53 5.25
C LEU A 122 22.27 -37.50 6.05
N VAL A 123 21.32 -36.99 6.85
CA VAL A 123 20.38 -37.81 7.60
C VAL A 123 19.52 -38.65 6.66
N MET A 124 18.99 -38.06 5.59
CA MET A 124 18.19 -38.78 4.60
C MET A 124 18.99 -39.91 3.94
N VAL A 125 20.21 -39.63 3.48
CA VAL A 125 21.07 -40.65 2.84
C VAL A 125 21.42 -41.77 3.80
N ASN A 126 21.84 -41.46 5.02
CA ASN A 126 22.18 -42.47 6.03
C ASN A 126 20.96 -43.31 6.41
N SER A 127 19.78 -42.70 6.54
CA SER A 127 18.54 -43.44 6.81
C SER A 127 18.17 -44.39 5.68
N ALA A 128 18.36 -43.98 4.43
CA ALA A 128 18.14 -44.85 3.27
C ALA A 128 19.15 -46.01 3.24
N ALA A 129 20.44 -45.73 3.44
CA ALA A 129 21.49 -46.75 3.46
C ALA A 129 21.25 -47.81 4.55
N ASN A 130 20.85 -47.41 5.76
CA ASN A 130 20.53 -48.33 6.85
C ASN A 130 19.33 -49.24 6.52
N ILE A 131 18.35 -48.77 5.72
CA ILE A 131 17.22 -49.59 5.29
C ILE A 131 17.67 -50.69 4.32
N TYR A 132 18.60 -50.38 3.40
CA TYR A 132 19.12 -51.36 2.45
C TYR A 132 20.01 -52.43 3.10
N ASP A 133 20.76 -52.09 4.16
CA ASP A 133 21.61 -53.07 4.88
C ASP A 133 20.82 -53.97 5.86
N SER A 134 19.54 -53.68 6.13
CA SER A 134 18.69 -54.42 7.07
C SER A 134 17.75 -55.45 6.40
N GLY A 135 17.78 -55.58 5.07
CA GLY A 135 16.93 -56.48 4.28
C GLY A 135 17.73 -57.56 3.58
#